data_AF-A0A383C3V2-F1
#
_entry.id   AF-A0A383C3V2-F1
#
_cell.length_a   1.000
_cell.length_b   1.000
_cell.length_c   1.000
_cell.angle_alpha   90.00
_cell.angle_beta   90.00
_cell.angle_gamma   90.00
#
_symmetry.space_group_name_H-M   'P 1'
#
loop_
_entity.id
_entity.type
_entity.pdbx_description
1 polymer ?
#
loop_
_entity_poly.entity_id
_entity_poly.type
_entity_poly.pdbx_seq_one_letter_code
_entity_poly.pdbx_strand_id
1 'polypeptide(L)' 'MQTLMSFWNALPLVIQIGFKIFLIIGPLMVAILYYTYAERKVLAYMHVRIGPNRV' A
#
# COMPACT_ATOMS: atom_id res chain seq x y z
N MET A 1 -24.14 15.60 5.24
CA MET A 1 -22.74 15.79 5.67
C MET A 1 -22.53 15.82 7.19
N GLN A 2 -23.39 16.51 7.97
CA GLN A 2 -23.17 16.66 9.43
C GLN A 2 -23.26 15.36 10.23
N THR A 3 -24.19 14.47 9.89
CA THR A 3 -24.37 13.18 10.58
C THR A 3 -23.13 12.31 10.54
N LEU A 4 -22.49 12.20 9.36
CA LEU A 4 -21.27 11.40 9.19
C LEU A 4 -20.09 11.93 10.01
N MET A 5 -19.98 13.26 10.09
CA MET A 5 -18.90 13.93 10.81
C MET A 5 -19.10 13.85 12.33
N SER A 6 -20.35 13.89 12.82
CA SER A 6 -20.65 13.67 14.23
C SER A 6 -20.38 12.23 14.68
N PHE A 7 -20.67 11.23 13.84
CA PHE A 7 -20.34 9.83 14.13
C PHE A 7 -18.82 9.61 14.19
N TRP A 8 -18.06 10.23 13.28
CA TRP A 8 -16.60 10.12 13.26
C TRP A 8 -15.94 10.74 14.50
N ASN A 9 -16.40 11.93 14.92
CA ASN A 9 -15.87 12.61 16.10
C ASN A 9 -16.29 11.95 17.43
N ALA A 10 -17.34 11.13 17.43
CA ALA A 10 -17.76 10.37 18.61
C ALA A 10 -16.87 9.15 18.90
N LEU A 11 -16.04 8.73 17.94
CA LEU A 11 -15.13 7.59 18.10
C LEU A 11 -13.88 7.95 18.91
N PRO A 12 -13.35 7.03 19.75
CA PRO A 12 -12.10 7.23 20.48
C PRO A 12 -10.93 7.63 19.57
N LEU A 13 -10.09 8.55 20.06
CA LEU A 13 -8.94 9.09 19.32
C LEU A 13 -8.00 8.00 18.78
N VAL A 14 -7.81 6.92 19.56
CA VAL A 14 -6.95 5.77 19.19
C VAL A 14 -7.42 5.10 17.89
N ILE A 15 -8.73 4.93 17.71
CA ILE A 15 -9.31 4.29 16.51
C ILE A 15 -9.14 5.21 15.30
N GLN A 16 -9.33 6.51 15.47
CA GLN A 16 -9.14 7.48 14.39
C GLN A 16 -7.69 7.52 13.89
N ILE A 17 -6.72 7.47 14.81
CA ILE A 17 -5.30 7.44 14.47
C ILE A 17 -4.94 6.11 13.80
N GLY A 18 -5.39 4.99 14.36
CA GLY A 18 -5.17 3.66 13.78
C GLY A 18 -5.67 3.58 12.34
N PHE A 19 -6.89 4.04 12.08
CA PHE A 19 -7.47 4.04 10.74
C PHE A 19 -6.64 4.88 9.75
N LYS A 20 -6.17 6.07 10.17
CA LYS A 20 -5.27 6.90 9.33
C LYS A 20 -3.96 6.18 9.01
N ILE A 21 -3.37 5.48 9.98
CA ILE A 21 -2.13 4.72 9.77
C ILE A 21 -2.35 3.59 8.76
N PHE A 22 -3.42 2.80 8.92
CA PHE A 22 -3.75 1.72 7.98
C PHE A 22 -4.03 2.26 6.57
N LEU A 23 -4.69 3.40 6.45
CA LEU A 23 -4.96 4.03 5.17
C LEU A 23 -3.69 4.52 4.45
N ILE A 24 -2.64 4.86 5.20
CA ILE A 24 -1.32 5.23 4.64
C ILE A 24 -0.50 3.98 4.32
N ILE A 25 -0.40 3.04 5.26
CA ILE A 25 0.45 1.83 5.11
C ILE A 25 -0.12 0.86 4.07
N GLY A 26 -1.45 0.72 4.00
CA GLY A 26 -2.12 -0.17 3.05
C GLY A 26 -1.65 0.01 1.60
N PRO A 27 -1.79 1.21 0.98
CA PRO A 27 -1.32 1.44 -0.38
C PRO A 27 0.21 1.36 -0.50
N LEU A 28 0.95 1.70 0.56
CA LEU A 28 2.41 1.64 0.59
C LEU A 28 2.92 0.19 0.48
N MET A 29 2.26 -0.75 1.16
CA MET A 29 2.54 -2.18 1.05
C MET A 29 2.29 -2.72 -0.37
N VAL A 30 1.20 -2.28 -1.00
CA VAL A 30 0.89 -2.65 -2.40
C VAL A 30 1.96 -2.09 -3.34
N ALA A 31 2.38 -0.84 -3.15
CA ALA A 31 3.43 -0.23 -3.95
C ALA A 31 4.76 -1.01 -3.84
N ILE A 32 5.17 -1.39 -2.63
CA ILE A 32 6.38 -2.19 -2.40
C ILE A 32 6.28 -3.57 -3.08
N LEU A 33 5.12 -4.22 -3.02
CA LEU A 33 4.90 -5.52 -3.65
C LEU A 33 5.13 -5.47 -5.17
N TYR A 34 4.63 -4.44 -5.84
CA TYR A 34 4.90 -4.25 -7.27
C TYR A 34 6.32 -3.76 -7.55
N TYR A 35 6.88 -2.92 -6.69
CA TYR A 35 8.22 -2.40 -6.88
C TYR A 35 9.27 -3.51 -6.84
N THR A 36 9.21 -4.41 -5.86
CA THR A 36 10.12 -5.55 -5.74
C THR A 36 9.99 -6.54 -6.91
N TYR A 37 8.77 -6.74 -7.42
CA TYR A 37 8.56 -7.52 -8.65
C TYR A 37 9.21 -6.85 -9.88
N ALA A 38 8.98 -5.54 -10.03
CA ALA A 38 9.53 -4.76 -11.13
C ALA A 38 11.07 -4.75 -11.09
N GLU A 39 11.69 -4.58 -9.93
CA GLU A 39 13.13 -4.57 -9.74
C GLU A 39 13.78 -5.86 -10.29
N ARG A 40 13.26 -7.04 -9.91
CA ARG A 40 13.75 -8.33 -10.44
C ARG A 40 13.63 -8.43 -11.95
N LYS A 41 12.56 -7.87 -12.51
CA LYS A 41 12.31 -7.87 -13.95
C LYS A 41 13.28 -6.95 -14.69
N VAL A 42 13.50 -5.74 -14.17
CA VAL A 42 14.45 -4.76 -14.71
C VAL A 42 15.87 -5.32 -14.67
N LEU A 43 16.30 -5.90 -13.54
CA LEU A 43 17.63 -6.52 -13.41
C LEU A 43 17.85 -7.64 -14.44
N ALA A 44 16.83 -8.46 -14.70
CA ALA A 44 16.93 -9.50 -15.72
C ALA A 44 17.09 -8.91 -17.13
N TYR A 45 16.33 -7.86 -17.46
CA TYR A 45 16.48 -7.16 -18.74
C TYR A 45 17.86 -6.53 -18.92
N MET A 46 18.49 -6.02 -17.85
CA MET A 46 19.88 -5.54 -17.89
C MET A 46 20.87 -6.64 -18.30
N HIS A 47 20.58 -7.89 -17.96
CA HIS A 47 21.40 -9.06 -18.29
C HIS A 47 20.99 -9.78 -19.58
N VAL A 48 20.13 -9.17 -20.42
CA VAL A 48 19.65 -9.77 -21.68
C VAL A 48 19.01 -11.16 -21.45
N ARG A 49 18.34 -11.35 -20.30
CA ARG A 49 17.56 -12.55 -20.02
C ARG A 49 16.16 -12.18 -19.58
N ILE A 50 15.21 -13.08 -19.83
CA ILE A 50 13.85 -12.90 -19.31
C ILE A 50 13.89 -13.09 -17.79
N GLY A 51 13.33 -12.12 -17.06
CA GLY A 51 13.13 -12.22 -15.62
C GLY A 51 12.09 -13.30 -15.28
N PRO A 52 11.81 -13.54 -14.00
CA PRO A 52 10.82 -14.53 -13.60
C PRO A 52 9.46 -14.25 -14.28
N ASN A 53 9.12 -15.09 -15.28
CA ASN A 53 7.86 -15.07 -16.04
C ASN A 53 6.84 -16.08 -15.50
N ARG A 54 7.18 -16.70 -14.38
CA ARG A 54 6.35 -17.60 -13.58
C ARG A 54 6.17 -16.92 -12.24
N VAL A 55 4.93 -16.91 -11.77
CA VAL A 55 4.53 -16.31 -10.49
C VAL A 55 5.30 -16.94 -9.33
#